data_AF-A0A916DYY1-F1
#
_entry.id   AF-A0A916DYY1-F1
#
_cell.length_a   1.000
_cell.length_b   1.000
_cell.length_c   1.000
_cell.angle_alpha   90.00
_cell.angle_beta   90.00
_cell.angle_gamma   90.00
#
_symmetry.space_group_name_H-M   'P 1'
#
loop_
_entity.id
_entity.type
_entity.pdbx_description
1 polymer ?
#
loop_
_entity_poly.entity_id
_entity_poly.type
_entity_poly.pdbx_seq_one_letter_code
_entity_poly.pdbx_strand_id
1 'polypeptide(L)'
;MNNIQTNYDKFEMITNKKLDKEVIEVNFGSSKRMVKPLTSKESVRILGVWINLDLKSNFVFNQCKDIISKYNKIIRSKQIMDLQMKYVYNHVIIPRIDYKAQLLVWSNIQVEKLNTVCRYVFKRKASLPLTTPNSVIHLTMGYGIKDINTIQAQRQLSRVYNQVIAKGVMKEIFELNCKQLQSELLHNKSPLETWNISLKDLQVKHCLLA
;
A
#
# COMPACT_ATOMS: atom_id res chain seq x y z
N MET A 1 -25.49 -21.88 -15.85
CA MET A 1 -24.11 -21.57 -15.43
C MET A 1 -23.50 -20.70 -16.53
N ASN A 2 -22.96 -19.54 -16.20
CA ASN A 2 -22.37 -18.65 -17.20
C ASN A 2 -21.09 -19.28 -17.78
N ASN A 3 -20.95 -19.29 -19.10
CA ASN A 3 -19.71 -19.65 -19.81
C ASN A 3 -18.64 -18.59 -19.52
N ILE A 4 -17.95 -18.73 -18.38
CA ILE A 4 -16.80 -17.91 -18.04
C ILE A 4 -15.58 -18.55 -18.71
N GLN A 5 -15.06 -17.89 -19.74
CA GLN A 5 -13.82 -18.30 -20.40
C GLN A 5 -12.65 -17.44 -19.92
N THR A 6 -11.59 -18.11 -19.48
CA THR A 6 -10.39 -17.47 -18.95
C THR A 6 -9.48 -17.00 -20.08
N ASN A 7 -9.05 -15.73 -20.05
CA ASN A 7 -8.07 -15.21 -21.01
C ASN A 7 -6.65 -15.47 -20.50
N TYR A 8 -6.02 -16.52 -21.03
CA TYR A 8 -4.69 -16.96 -20.65
C TYR A 8 -3.56 -15.98 -21.02
N ASP A 9 -3.76 -15.06 -21.96
CA ASP A 9 -2.73 -14.10 -22.39
C ASP A 9 -2.51 -12.99 -21.35
N LYS A 10 -3.43 -12.86 -20.38
CA LYS A 10 -3.34 -11.90 -19.27
C LYS A 10 -2.64 -12.48 -18.04
N PHE A 11 -2.16 -13.73 -18.09
CA PHE A 11 -1.50 -14.36 -16.97
C PHE A 11 -0.03 -13.97 -16.93
N GLU A 12 0.42 -13.53 -15.77
CA GLU A 12 1.82 -13.23 -15.50
C GLU A 12 2.32 -14.20 -14.42
N MET A 13 3.47 -14.81 -14.66
CA MET A 13 4.14 -15.68 -13.69
C MET A 13 5.28 -14.90 -13.05
N ILE A 14 5.39 -14.92 -11.73
CA ILE A 14 6.50 -14.28 -11.00
C ILE A 14 7.19 -15.36 -10.16
N THR A 15 8.52 -15.34 -10.12
CA THR A 15 9.31 -16.33 -9.37
C THR A 15 10.40 -15.69 -8.52
N ASN A 16 10.68 -16.30 -7.37
CA ASN A 16 11.84 -15.98 -6.54
C ASN A 16 13.09 -16.80 -6.91
N LYS A 17 12.94 -17.85 -7.72
CA LYS A 17 14.05 -18.69 -8.17
C LYS A 17 14.71 -18.08 -9.38
N LYS A 18 16.04 -18.13 -9.42
CA LYS A 18 16.77 -17.95 -10.67
C LYS A 18 16.39 -19.08 -11.61
N LEU A 19 16.03 -18.72 -12.83
CA LEU A 19 15.64 -19.66 -13.86
C LEU A 19 16.75 -19.75 -14.88
N ASP A 20 17.09 -20.98 -15.25
CA ASP A 20 18.12 -21.26 -16.26
C ASP A 20 17.62 -21.01 -17.68
N LYS A 21 16.29 -20.96 -17.87
CA LYS A 21 15.63 -20.69 -19.15
C LYS A 21 14.77 -19.43 -19.04
N GLU A 22 14.88 -18.56 -20.04
CA GLU A 22 14.09 -17.32 -20.12
C GLU A 22 12.60 -17.58 -20.34
N VAL A 23 12.23 -18.74 -20.92
CA VAL A 23 10.84 -19.09 -21.23
C VAL A 23 10.57 -20.50 -20.74
N ILE A 24 9.45 -20.67 -20.02
CA ILE A 24 9.02 -21.95 -19.43
C ILE A 24 7.73 -22.39 -20.11
N GLU A 25 7.65 -23.67 -20.43
CA GLU A 25 6.41 -24.30 -20.87
C GLU A 25 5.53 -24.63 -19.65
N VAL A 26 4.35 -24.04 -19.58
CA VAL A 26 3.36 -24.26 -18.51
C VAL A 26 2.13 -24.95 -19.10
N ASN A 27 1.68 -26.01 -18.43
CA ASN A 27 0.47 -26.75 -18.82
C ASN A 27 -0.77 -26.07 -18.23
N PHE A 28 -1.66 -25.60 -19.10
CA PHE A 28 -3.01 -25.14 -18.76
C PHE A 28 -4.02 -26.20 -19.23
N GLY A 29 -4.25 -27.21 -18.39
CA GLY A 29 -5.12 -28.34 -18.73
C GLY A 29 -4.60 -29.11 -19.94
N SER A 30 -5.36 -29.11 -21.03
CA SER A 30 -4.99 -29.76 -22.30
C SER A 30 -4.06 -28.92 -23.19
N SER A 31 -3.84 -27.64 -22.88
CA SER A 31 -3.01 -26.73 -23.69
C SER A 31 -1.69 -26.42 -23.01
N LYS A 32 -0.59 -26.42 -23.77
CA LYS A 32 0.72 -25.97 -23.29
C LYS A 32 1.00 -24.57 -23.79
N ARG A 33 1.55 -23.72 -22.94
CA ARG A 33 1.87 -22.32 -23.29
C ARG A 33 3.24 -21.94 -22.80
N MET A 34 3.93 -21.16 -23.61
CA MET A 34 5.23 -20.59 -23.28
C MET A 34 5.02 -19.29 -22.50
N VAL A 35 5.51 -19.24 -21.26
CA VAL A 35 5.41 -18.07 -20.39
C VAL A 35 6.82 -17.58 -20.08
N LYS A 36 7.03 -16.26 -20.18
CA LYS A 36 8.23 -15.60 -19.67
C LYS A 36 7.99 -15.22 -18.21
N PRO A 37 8.58 -15.94 -17.25
CA PRO A 37 8.43 -15.61 -15.84
C PRO A 37 9.20 -14.33 -15.50
N LEU A 38 8.58 -13.51 -14.69
CA LEU A 38 9.14 -12.28 -14.17
C LEU A 38 10.02 -12.57 -12.95
N THR A 39 11.09 -11.80 -12.84
CA THR A 39 12.05 -11.91 -11.74
C THR A 39 11.45 -11.32 -10.47
N SER A 40 11.97 -11.74 -9.31
CA SER A 40 11.53 -11.24 -8.00
C SER A 40 11.58 -9.71 -7.85
N LYS A 41 12.47 -9.03 -8.60
CA LYS A 41 12.62 -7.56 -8.60
C LYS A 41 11.57 -6.84 -9.43
N GLU A 42 10.98 -7.52 -10.40
CA GLU A 42 10.00 -6.94 -11.31
C GLU A 42 8.65 -6.82 -10.61
N SER A 43 7.82 -5.92 -11.12
CA SER A 43 6.50 -5.66 -10.53
C SER A 43 5.41 -5.98 -11.54
N VAL A 44 4.37 -6.67 -11.09
CA VAL A 44 3.21 -7.08 -11.87
C VAL A 44 1.99 -6.28 -11.47
N ARG A 45 1.18 -5.90 -12.44
CA ARG A 45 -0.05 -5.14 -12.20
C ARG A 45 -1.25 -6.08 -12.11
N ILE A 46 -1.80 -6.26 -10.92
CA ILE A 46 -3.05 -7.00 -10.68
C ILE A 46 -4.15 -6.02 -10.29
N LEU A 47 -5.23 -5.98 -11.07
CA LEU A 47 -6.39 -5.10 -10.86
C LEU A 47 -6.07 -3.59 -10.72
N GLY A 48 -4.86 -3.14 -11.05
CA GLY A 48 -4.45 -1.75 -10.86
C GLY A 48 -3.49 -1.52 -9.71
N VAL A 49 -3.24 -2.52 -8.86
CA VAL A 49 -2.22 -2.52 -7.82
C VAL A 49 -0.97 -3.25 -8.33
N TRP A 50 0.20 -2.76 -7.95
CA TRP A 50 1.46 -3.38 -8.36
C TRP A 50 2.01 -4.26 -7.24
N ILE A 51 2.40 -5.47 -7.61
CA ILE A 51 2.89 -6.51 -6.69
C ILE A 51 4.31 -6.86 -7.09
N ASN A 52 5.17 -7.01 -6.10
CA ASN A 52 6.58 -7.34 -6.26
C ASN A 52 6.93 -8.40 -5.20
N LEU A 53 7.66 -9.45 -5.57
CA LEU A 53 8.04 -10.51 -4.63
C LEU A 53 9.10 -10.06 -3.61
N ASP A 54 9.95 -9.10 -3.97
CA ASP A 54 10.92 -8.50 -3.05
C ASP A 54 10.25 -7.52 -2.05
N LEU A 55 8.92 -7.33 -2.12
CA LEU A 55 8.15 -6.37 -1.30
C LEU A 55 8.69 -4.93 -1.35
N LYS A 56 9.43 -4.58 -2.41
CA LYS A 56 10.01 -3.25 -2.56
C LYS A 56 8.93 -2.21 -2.83
N SER A 57 8.85 -1.22 -1.94
CA SER A 57 7.84 -0.15 -2.02
C SER A 57 8.21 0.99 -2.96
N ASN A 58 9.47 1.09 -3.41
CA ASN A 58 9.99 2.24 -4.17
C ASN A 58 9.22 2.50 -5.46
N PHE A 59 8.87 1.46 -6.21
CA PHE A 59 8.16 1.61 -7.47
C PHE A 59 6.77 2.23 -7.27
N VAL A 60 5.98 1.67 -6.35
CA VAL A 60 4.64 2.19 -6.02
C VAL A 60 4.75 3.57 -5.36
N PHE A 61 5.75 3.79 -4.51
CA PHE A 61 6.00 5.07 -3.88
C PHE A 61 6.25 6.17 -4.92
N ASN A 62 7.10 5.91 -5.92
CA ASN A 62 7.36 6.85 -7.01
C ASN A 62 6.11 7.12 -7.84
N GLN A 63 5.30 6.09 -8.15
CA GLN A 63 4.01 6.31 -8.83
C GLN A 63 3.08 7.21 -8.02
N CYS A 64 3.01 7.03 -6.71
CA CYS A 64 2.19 7.87 -5.83
C CYS A 64 2.71 9.31 -5.80
N LYS A 65 4.03 9.49 -5.74
CA LYS A 65 4.67 10.81 -5.84
C LYS A 65 4.36 11.50 -7.17
N ASP A 66 4.35 10.76 -8.28
CA ASP A 66 4.02 11.30 -9.60
C ASP A 66 2.55 11.68 -9.72
N ILE A 67 1.65 10.87 -9.16
CA ILE A 67 0.21 11.18 -9.05
C ILE A 67 0.03 12.50 -8.30
N ILE A 68 0.60 12.61 -7.09
CA ILE A 68 0.54 13.84 -6.29
C ILE A 68 1.09 15.03 -7.08
N SER A 69 2.26 14.86 -7.68
CA SER A 69 2.93 15.92 -8.44
C SER A 69 2.10 16.40 -9.63
N LYS A 70 1.45 15.48 -10.35
CA LYS A 70 0.55 15.80 -11.47
C LYS A 70 -0.64 16.62 -11.00
N TYR A 71 -1.35 16.17 -9.97
CA TYR A 71 -2.49 16.92 -9.43
C TYR A 71 -2.07 18.28 -8.86
N ASN A 72 -0.94 18.34 -8.18
CA ASN A 72 -0.40 19.57 -7.63
C ASN A 72 -0.04 20.59 -8.71
N LYS A 73 0.47 20.17 -9.87
CA LYS A 73 0.70 21.06 -11.02
C LYS A 73 -0.63 21.65 -11.53
N ILE A 74 -1.69 20.86 -11.58
CA ILE A 74 -3.02 21.32 -12.00
C ILE A 74 -3.60 22.30 -10.97
N ILE A 75 -3.54 21.97 -9.68
CA ILE A 75 -4.03 22.86 -8.61
C ILE A 75 -3.28 24.20 -8.63
N ARG A 76 -1.96 24.17 -8.88
CA ARG A 76 -1.14 25.40 -9.01
C ARG A 76 -1.62 26.33 -10.12
N SER A 77 -2.01 25.81 -11.28
CA SER A 77 -2.42 26.64 -12.42
C SER A 77 -3.88 27.11 -12.35
N LYS A 78 -4.73 26.45 -11.56
CA LYS A 78 -6.16 26.78 -11.46
C LYS A 78 -6.45 27.76 -10.32
N GLN A 79 -7.49 28.56 -10.49
CA GLN A 79 -8.11 29.37 -9.44
C GLN A 79 -9.06 28.45 -8.66
N ILE A 80 -8.64 28.00 -7.48
CA ILE A 80 -9.36 27.04 -6.65
C ILE A 80 -9.35 27.54 -5.20
N MET A 81 -10.50 27.49 -4.54
CA MET A 81 -10.65 27.83 -3.13
C MET A 81 -10.12 26.71 -2.21
N ASP A 82 -9.74 27.04 -0.98
CA ASP A 82 -9.27 26.10 0.04
C ASP A 82 -10.21 24.90 0.27
N LEU A 83 -11.53 25.12 0.33
CA LEU A 83 -12.55 24.07 0.48
C LEU A 83 -12.61 23.11 -0.72
N GLN A 84 -12.50 23.65 -1.93
CA GLN A 84 -12.44 22.84 -3.15
C GLN A 84 -11.14 22.02 -3.19
N MET A 85 -10.03 22.63 -2.79
CA MET A 85 -8.74 21.95 -2.70
C MET A 85 -8.77 20.83 -1.64
N LYS A 86 -9.37 21.07 -0.47
CA LYS A 86 -9.63 20.05 0.56
C LYS A 86 -10.39 18.86 -0.03
N TYR A 87 -11.45 19.13 -0.79
CA TYR A 87 -12.24 18.08 -1.44
C TYR A 87 -11.37 17.25 -2.40
N VAL A 88 -10.59 17.90 -3.26
CA VAL A 88 -9.69 17.22 -4.20
C VAL A 88 -8.67 16.35 -3.47
N TYR A 89 -8.05 16.84 -2.39
CA TYR A 89 -7.13 16.01 -1.61
C TYR A 89 -7.82 14.82 -0.97
N ASN A 90 -8.91 15.05 -0.22
CA ASN A 90 -9.55 14.03 0.61
C ASN A 90 -10.33 12.97 -0.19
N HIS A 91 -10.90 13.35 -1.32
CA HIS A 91 -11.80 12.48 -2.10
C HIS A 91 -11.21 12.02 -3.43
N VAL A 92 -10.13 12.63 -3.93
CA VAL A 92 -9.54 12.26 -5.23
C VAL A 92 -8.10 11.78 -5.07
N ILE A 93 -7.21 12.62 -4.53
CA ILE A 93 -5.77 12.33 -4.49
C ILE A 93 -5.47 11.22 -3.48
N ILE A 94 -5.91 11.39 -2.23
CA ILE A 94 -5.61 10.46 -1.13
C ILE A 94 -6.20 9.08 -1.39
N PRO A 95 -7.49 8.92 -1.77
CA PRO A 95 -8.04 7.59 -2.08
C PRO A 95 -7.32 6.89 -3.23
N ARG A 96 -6.88 7.64 -4.25
CA ARG A 96 -6.15 7.08 -5.39
C ARG A 96 -4.77 6.55 -5.00
N ILE A 97 -4.09 7.25 -4.09
CA ILE A 97 -2.80 6.82 -3.55
C ILE A 97 -2.98 5.62 -2.63
N ASP A 98 -3.97 5.67 -1.73
CA ASP A 98 -4.26 4.60 -0.79
C ASP A 98 -4.56 3.28 -1.52
N TYR A 99 -5.37 3.35 -2.58
CA TYR A 99 -5.64 2.21 -3.45
C TYR A 99 -4.37 1.66 -4.11
N LYS A 100 -3.51 2.54 -4.67
CA LYS A 100 -2.26 2.11 -5.30
C LYS A 100 -1.30 1.45 -4.31
N ALA A 101 -1.32 1.89 -3.06
CA ALA A 101 -0.46 1.43 -1.98
C ALA A 101 -1.14 0.40 -1.07
N GLN A 102 -2.23 -0.23 -1.51
CA GLN A 102 -3.05 -1.11 -0.67
C GLN A 102 -2.24 -2.24 0.00
N LEU A 103 -1.25 -2.77 -0.70
CA LEU A 103 -0.42 -3.90 -0.28
C LEU A 103 0.90 -3.50 0.39
N LEU A 104 1.10 -2.20 0.61
CA LEU A 104 2.37 -1.67 1.12
C LEU A 104 2.14 -0.81 2.36
N VAL A 105 3.09 -0.90 3.28
CA VAL A 105 3.19 -0.04 4.46
C VAL A 105 4.45 0.78 4.32
N TRP A 106 4.30 2.09 4.10
CA TRP A 106 5.44 3.00 4.03
C TRP A 106 5.91 3.41 5.41
N SER A 107 7.20 3.74 5.51
CA SER A 107 7.76 4.31 6.74
C SER A 107 7.29 5.75 6.97
N ASN A 108 7.32 6.22 8.22
CA ASN A 108 6.99 7.61 8.57
C ASN A 108 7.77 8.63 7.72
N ILE A 109 9.05 8.35 7.42
CA ILE A 109 9.90 9.21 6.60
C ILE A 109 9.39 9.28 5.15
N GLN A 110 9.00 8.15 4.58
CA GLN A 110 8.45 8.09 3.21
C GLN A 110 7.13 8.85 3.13
N VAL A 111 6.22 8.59 4.08
CA VAL A 111 4.92 9.25 4.15
C VAL A 111 5.06 10.76 4.33
N GLU A 112 5.98 11.19 5.19
CA GLU A 112 6.22 12.61 5.45
C GLU A 112 6.76 13.36 4.22
N LYS A 113 7.55 12.69 3.36
CA LYS A 113 7.95 13.26 2.06
C LYS A 113 6.74 13.56 1.17
N LEU A 114 5.74 12.68 1.13
CA LEU A 114 4.52 12.89 0.35
C LEU A 114 3.66 14.00 0.95
N ASN A 115 3.42 13.94 2.27
CA ASN A 115 2.64 14.95 2.98
C ASN A 115 3.26 16.35 2.88
N THR A 116 4.58 16.47 2.94
CA THR A 116 5.27 17.76 2.79
C THR A 116 4.96 18.41 1.44
N VAL A 117 4.96 17.63 0.36
CA VAL A 117 4.63 18.13 -0.98
C VAL A 117 3.17 18.61 -1.07
N CYS A 118 2.24 17.86 -0.46
CA CYS A 118 0.83 18.26 -0.37
C CYS A 118 0.65 19.54 0.46
N ARG A 119 1.20 19.58 1.68
CA ARG A 119 1.12 20.73 2.58
C ARG A 119 1.73 21.99 1.97
N TYR A 120 2.87 21.86 1.29
CA TYR A 120 3.50 23.00 0.64
C TYR A 120 2.58 23.66 -0.38
N VAL A 121 1.99 22.85 -1.28
CA VAL A 121 1.06 23.37 -2.30
C VAL A 121 -0.20 23.93 -1.67
N PHE A 122 -0.71 23.27 -0.65
CA PHE A 122 -1.88 23.73 0.09
C PHE A 122 -1.64 25.10 0.74
N LYS A 123 -0.56 25.27 1.53
CA LYS A 123 -0.23 26.54 2.19
C LYS A 123 -0.10 27.67 1.17
N ARG A 124 0.61 27.43 0.06
CA ARG A 124 0.79 28.43 -1.01
C ARG A 124 -0.53 28.83 -1.68
N LYS A 125 -1.48 27.89 -1.81
CA LYS A 125 -2.76 28.16 -2.47
C LYS A 125 -3.81 28.76 -1.54
N ALA A 126 -3.78 28.41 -0.26
CA ALA A 126 -4.62 29.00 0.77
C ALA A 126 -4.06 30.34 1.30
N SER A 127 -3.03 30.92 0.65
CA SER A 127 -2.35 32.15 1.08
C SER A 127 -1.85 32.12 2.52
N LEU A 128 -1.48 30.94 3.02
CA LEU A 128 -0.94 30.75 4.36
C LEU A 128 0.58 30.95 4.37
N PRO A 129 1.14 31.54 5.43
CA PRO A 129 2.58 31.51 5.67
C PRO A 129 3.13 30.08 5.65
N LEU A 130 4.34 29.89 5.12
CA LEU A 130 4.98 28.56 5.13
C LEU A 130 5.25 28.08 6.57
N THR A 131 5.42 29.02 7.50
CA THR A 131 5.62 28.82 8.95
C THR A 131 4.34 28.39 9.69
N THR A 132 3.17 28.41 9.06
CA THR A 132 1.93 27.94 9.69
C THR A 132 2.10 26.51 10.21
N PRO A 133 1.71 26.20 11.46
CA PRO A 133 1.85 24.85 12.01
C PRO A 133 1.15 23.80 11.13
N ASN A 134 1.81 22.67 10.89
CA ASN A 134 1.28 21.61 10.03
C ASN A 134 -0.03 21.01 10.59
N SER A 135 -0.21 21.04 11.91
CA SER A 135 -1.42 20.58 12.59
C SER A 135 -2.67 21.29 12.09
N VAL A 136 -2.61 22.60 11.82
CA VAL A 136 -3.76 23.39 11.34
C VAL A 136 -4.32 22.87 10.01
N ILE A 137 -3.46 22.26 9.18
CA ILE A 137 -3.88 21.69 7.88
C ILE A 137 -4.69 20.40 8.09
N HIS A 138 -4.27 19.58 9.06
CA HIS A 138 -4.80 18.23 9.24
C HIS A 138 -5.95 18.15 10.26
N LEU A 139 -5.97 19.04 11.25
CA LEU A 139 -7.02 19.09 12.26
C LEU A 139 -8.38 19.37 11.62
N THR A 140 -9.42 18.72 12.14
CA THR A 140 -10.81 18.89 11.71
C THR A 140 -11.34 20.31 11.96
N MET A 141 -10.92 20.93 13.06
CA MET A 141 -11.23 22.34 13.38
C MET A 141 -10.48 23.33 12.47
N GLY A 142 -9.39 22.89 11.83
CA GLY A 142 -8.69 23.64 10.80
C GLY A 142 -9.20 23.29 9.41
N TYR A 143 -8.28 22.97 8.49
CA TYR A 143 -8.67 22.63 7.12
C TYR A 143 -9.14 21.18 6.96
N GLY A 144 -8.77 20.27 7.86
CA GLY A 144 -9.21 18.88 7.84
C GLY A 144 -8.77 18.11 6.59
N ILE A 145 -7.55 18.36 6.09
CA ILE A 145 -6.95 17.53 5.04
C ILE A 145 -6.41 16.27 5.68
N LYS A 146 -6.83 15.12 5.16
CA LYS A 146 -6.40 13.81 5.65
C LYS A 146 -4.88 13.67 5.52
N ASP A 147 -4.26 13.18 6.58
CA ASP A 147 -2.84 12.88 6.59
C ASP A 147 -2.61 11.46 6.06
N ILE A 148 -1.65 11.27 5.15
CA ILE A 148 -1.42 9.96 4.53
C ILE A 148 -1.04 8.90 5.58
N ASN A 149 -0.35 9.28 6.66
CA ASN A 149 0.03 8.34 7.72
C ASN A 149 -1.20 7.87 8.47
N THR A 150 -2.10 8.81 8.82
CA THR A 150 -3.35 8.47 9.51
C THR A 150 -4.23 7.53 8.69
N ILE A 151 -4.29 7.72 7.37
CA ILE A 151 -5.05 6.85 6.45
C ILE A 151 -4.42 5.46 6.36
N GLN A 152 -3.10 5.39 6.23
CA GLN A 152 -2.38 4.12 6.20
C GLN A 152 -2.59 3.35 7.51
N ALA A 153 -2.47 4.02 8.67
CA ALA A 153 -2.71 3.42 9.97
C ALA A 153 -4.15 2.93 10.13
N GLN A 154 -5.14 3.76 9.76
CA GLN A 154 -6.55 3.39 9.80
C GLN A 154 -6.85 2.15 8.95
N ARG A 155 -6.26 2.06 7.75
CA ARG A 155 -6.42 0.90 6.86
C ARG A 155 -5.82 -0.36 7.48
N GLN A 156 -4.62 -0.28 8.04
CA GLN A 156 -3.97 -1.42 8.68
C GLN A 156 -4.76 -1.92 9.90
N LEU A 157 -5.24 -1.01 10.74
CA LEU A 157 -6.13 -1.33 11.85
C LEU A 157 -7.41 -2.03 11.36
N SER A 158 -8.04 -1.49 10.33
CA SER A 158 -9.26 -2.08 9.75
C SER A 158 -9.00 -3.49 9.19
N ARG A 159 -7.86 -3.71 8.55
CA ARG A 159 -7.46 -5.01 8.01
C ARG A 159 -7.30 -6.05 9.13
N VAL A 160 -6.56 -5.72 10.18
CA VAL A 160 -6.35 -6.61 11.32
C VAL A 160 -7.67 -6.89 12.03
N TYR A 161 -8.48 -5.86 12.27
CA TYR A 161 -9.81 -6.01 12.87
C TYR A 161 -10.69 -7.00 12.09
N ASN A 162 -10.74 -6.86 10.76
CA ASN A 162 -11.50 -7.76 9.90
C ASN A 162 -10.97 -9.20 9.92
N GLN A 163 -9.65 -9.39 10.03
CA GLN A 163 -9.05 -10.72 10.15
C GLN A 163 -9.37 -11.40 11.48
N VAL A 164 -9.37 -10.64 12.58
CA VAL A 164 -9.72 -11.14 13.92
C VAL A 164 -11.19 -11.57 14.00
N ILE A 165 -12.09 -10.85 13.34
CA ILE A 165 -13.54 -11.12 13.36
C ILE A 165 -13.98 -12.15 12.32
N ALA A 166 -13.11 -12.44 11.34
CA ALA A 166 -13.41 -13.41 10.30
C ALA A 166 -13.81 -14.78 10.89
N LYS A 167 -14.61 -15.53 10.13
CA LYS A 167 -15.09 -16.87 10.49
C LYS A 167 -14.65 -17.89 9.44
N GLY A 168 -14.61 -19.16 9.83
CA GLY A 168 -14.19 -20.27 8.97
C GLY A 168 -12.71 -20.23 8.64
N VAL A 169 -12.36 -20.62 7.41
CA VAL A 169 -10.97 -20.78 6.94
C VAL A 169 -10.10 -19.53 7.15
N MET A 170 -10.68 -18.33 6.99
CA MET A 170 -9.92 -17.09 7.18
C MET A 170 -9.47 -16.90 8.64
N LYS A 171 -10.29 -17.34 9.60
CA LYS A 171 -9.93 -17.33 11.02
C LYS A 171 -8.81 -18.31 11.30
N GLU A 172 -8.92 -19.52 10.76
CA GLU A 172 -7.91 -20.57 10.92
C GLU A 172 -6.54 -20.12 10.37
N ILE A 173 -6.53 -19.52 9.17
CA ILE A 173 -5.32 -18.95 8.57
C ILE A 173 -4.74 -17.85 9.47
N PHE A 174 -5.58 -16.97 10.01
CA PHE A 174 -5.13 -15.91 10.89
C PHE A 174 -4.51 -16.45 12.19
N GLU A 175 -5.14 -17.43 12.83
CA GLU A 175 -4.61 -18.10 14.03
C GLU A 175 -3.29 -18.82 13.75
N LEU A 176 -3.16 -19.47 12.59
CA LEU A 176 -1.91 -20.09 12.15
C LEU A 176 -0.79 -19.06 11.98
N ASN A 177 -1.09 -17.93 11.35
CA ASN A 177 -0.12 -16.83 11.19
C ASN A 177 0.31 -16.27 12.55
N CYS A 178 -0.62 -16.12 13.51
CA CYS A 178 -0.29 -15.69 14.87
C CYS A 178 0.66 -16.66 15.57
N LYS A 179 0.45 -17.98 15.43
CA LYS A 179 1.33 -19.01 15.99
C LYS A 179 2.71 -19.02 15.32
N GLN A 180 2.76 -18.83 14.00
CA GLN A 180 4.02 -18.70 13.26
C GLN A 180 4.82 -17.49 13.77
N LEU A 181 4.17 -16.32 13.87
CA LEU A 181 4.79 -15.11 14.40
C LEU A 181 5.25 -15.30 15.85
N GLN A 182 4.46 -15.96 16.69
CA GLN A 182 4.84 -16.28 18.06
C GLN A 182 6.12 -17.13 18.11
N SER A 183 6.20 -18.15 17.25
CA SER A 183 7.36 -19.04 17.16
C SER A 183 8.61 -18.30 16.67
N GLU A 184 8.47 -17.40 15.69
CA GLU A 184 9.57 -16.61 15.17
C GLU A 184 10.13 -15.64 16.21
N LEU A 185 9.26 -15.06 17.03
CA LEU A 185 9.64 -14.14 18.09
C LEU A 185 10.03 -14.83 19.41
N LEU A 186 9.95 -16.17 19.47
CA LEU A 186 10.25 -16.98 20.66
C LEU A 186 9.44 -16.53 21.91
N HIS A 187 8.19 -16.11 21.72
CA HIS A 187 7.33 -15.64 22.80
C HIS A 187 6.49 -16.75 23.41
N ASN A 188 6.28 -16.70 24.73
CA ASN A 188 5.44 -17.65 25.47
C ASN A 188 3.93 -17.38 25.35
N LYS A 189 3.55 -16.16 24.98
CA LYS A 189 2.16 -15.71 24.84
C LYS A 189 1.84 -15.33 23.40
N SER A 190 0.56 -15.39 23.06
CA SER A 190 0.07 -14.98 21.75
C SER A 190 0.35 -13.49 21.50
N PRO A 191 0.71 -13.08 20.26
CA PRO A 191 0.83 -11.67 19.89
C PRO A 191 -0.44 -10.86 20.14
N LEU A 192 -1.60 -11.51 20.23
CA LEU A 192 -2.89 -10.86 20.51
C LEU A 192 -3.08 -10.53 22.00
N GLU A 193 -2.43 -11.27 22.89
CA GLU A 193 -2.55 -11.10 24.35
C GLU A 193 -1.52 -10.11 24.90
N THR A 194 -0.31 -10.14 24.34
CA THR A 194 0.78 -9.25 24.75
C THR A 194 1.52 -8.74 23.52
N TRP A 195 1.46 -7.43 23.30
CA TRP A 195 2.21 -6.75 22.24
C TRP A 195 3.45 -6.08 22.84
N ASN A 196 4.51 -6.86 23.08
CA ASN A 196 5.77 -6.36 23.63
C ASN A 196 6.94 -6.47 22.62
N ILE A 197 6.61 -6.30 21.33
CA ILE A 197 7.55 -6.46 20.22
C ILE A 197 8.20 -5.10 19.95
N SER A 198 9.53 -5.02 20.01
CA SER A 198 10.23 -3.81 19.58
C SER A 198 10.37 -3.81 18.05
N LEU A 199 10.38 -2.61 17.44
CA LEU A 199 10.56 -2.44 16.00
C LEU A 199 11.86 -3.05 15.45
N LYS A 200 12.84 -3.31 16.32
CA LYS A 200 14.11 -3.96 15.98
C LYS A 200 13.97 -5.48 15.84
N ASP A 201 13.06 -6.10 16.60
CA ASP A 201 12.86 -7.55 16.61
C ASP A 201 12.13 -8.04 15.35
N LEU A 202 11.33 -7.16 14.72
CA LEU A 202 10.63 -7.42 13.45
C LEU A 202 11.55 -7.38 12.20
N GLN A 203 12.82 -6.97 12.34
CA GLN A 203 13.77 -6.97 11.21
C GLN A 203 14.32 -8.36 10.88
N VAL A 204 14.01 -9.37 11.71
CA VAL A 204 14.44 -10.75 11.52
C VAL A 204 13.54 -11.40 10.46
N LYS A 205 13.91 -11.17 9.20
CA LYS A 205 13.59 -11.92 7.97
C LYS A 205 12.28 -11.68 7.20
N HIS A 206 11.12 -11.36 7.76
CA HIS A 206 9.94 -11.12 6.91
C HIS A 206 9.03 -10.00 7.40
N CYS A 207 8.67 -9.11 6.48
CA CYS A 207 7.61 -8.12 6.63
C CYS A 207 6.26 -8.81 6.85
N LEU A 208 6.00 -9.33 8.05
CA LEU A 208 4.77 -10.04 8.41
C LEU A 208 3.55 -9.11 8.59
N LEU A 209 3.68 -7.83 8.22
CA LEU A 209 2.57 -6.86 8.22
C LEU A 209 2.51 -6.03 6.92
N ALA A 210 2.82 -6.63 5.77
CA ALA A 210 2.33 -6.12 4.49
C ALA A 210 0.80 -6.35 4.39
#